data_AF-A0A539DFG6-F1
#
_entry.id   AF-A0A539DFG6-F1
#
_cell.length_a   1.000
_cell.length_b   1.000
_cell.length_c   1.000
_cell.angle_alpha   90.00
_cell.angle_beta   90.00
_cell.angle_gamma   90.00
#
_symmetry.space_group_name_H-M   'P 1'
#
loop_
_entity.id
_entity.type
_entity.pdbx_description
1 polymer ?
#
loop_
_entity_poly.entity_id
_entity_poly.type
_entity_poly.pdbx_seq_one_letter_code
_entity_poly.pdbx_strand_id
1 'polypeptide(L)'
;NYWSSPAIGLCAEKAFAMARKAPADMALFDIYSCFPSAVQIACAEIGIETSDRRPLTVTGGLPYFGGPGNNYSMHAIVSMREGLRAKPGAFGLVTANGWFLTKHAMGVYSTEPVQGAWARENPKGYQKQIDALSSPEIVREPSGPATTETYTVIHGRDRLRMGIVIGRDANGRRFVANTPDDDATLLDLESREGVGRPGMVSSADGGMKNLFIPG
;
A
#
# COMPACT_ATOMS: atom_id res chain seq x y z
N ASN A 1 4.15 -6.40 8.93
CA ASN A 1 4.87 -5.33 8.22
C ASN A 1 3.86 -4.37 7.63
N TYR A 2 4.11 -3.08 7.73
CA TYR A 2 3.26 -1.98 7.25
C TYR A 2 3.94 -1.14 6.16
N TRP A 3 5.00 -1.68 5.57
CA TRP A 3 5.90 -0.99 4.62
C TRP A 3 6.11 -1.77 3.31
N SER A 4 5.43 -2.90 3.13
CA SER A 4 5.59 -3.80 1.98
C SER A 4 4.25 -4.47 1.64
N SER A 5 4.13 -4.97 0.41
CA SER A 5 2.99 -5.78 -0.05
C SER A 5 3.46 -6.87 -1.01
N PRO A 6 3.76 -8.09 -0.51
CA PRO A 6 4.20 -9.21 -1.36
C PRO A 6 3.21 -9.56 -2.49
N ALA A 7 1.92 -9.23 -2.29
CA ALA A 7 0.90 -9.41 -3.32
C ALA A 7 1.12 -8.50 -4.54
N ILE A 8 1.66 -7.28 -4.34
CA ILE A 8 2.07 -6.40 -5.44
C ILE A 8 3.25 -7.02 -6.17
N GLY A 9 4.29 -7.48 -5.45
CA GLY A 9 5.48 -8.08 -6.04
C GLY A 9 5.13 -9.28 -6.91
N LEU A 10 4.30 -10.20 -6.39
CA LEU A 10 3.82 -11.35 -7.16
C LEU A 10 2.95 -10.92 -8.36
N CYS A 11 2.08 -9.92 -8.20
CA CYS A 11 1.28 -9.41 -9.32
C CYS A 11 2.17 -8.82 -10.43
N ALA A 12 3.23 -8.10 -10.06
CA ALA A 12 4.22 -7.56 -10.98
C ALA A 12 4.97 -8.67 -11.71
N GLU A 13 5.51 -9.65 -10.98
CA GLU A 13 6.20 -10.81 -11.53
C GLU A 13 5.34 -11.50 -12.60
N LYS A 14 4.06 -11.76 -12.29
CA LYS A 14 3.13 -12.41 -13.23
C LYS A 14 2.81 -11.54 -14.44
N ALA A 15 2.61 -10.24 -14.26
CA ALA A 15 2.35 -9.32 -15.37
C ALA A 15 3.56 -9.23 -16.33
N PHE A 16 4.77 -9.13 -15.78
CA PHE A 16 6.01 -9.08 -16.54
C PHE A 16 6.34 -10.40 -17.23
N ALA A 17 6.13 -11.53 -16.55
CA ALA A 17 6.30 -12.85 -17.15
C ALA A 17 5.35 -13.06 -18.35
N MET A 18 4.06 -12.69 -18.21
CA MET A 18 3.10 -12.75 -19.32
C MET A 18 3.51 -11.84 -20.49
N ALA A 19 4.11 -10.68 -20.21
CA ALA A 19 4.60 -9.77 -21.24
C ALA A 19 5.97 -10.14 -21.82
N ARG A 20 6.71 -11.05 -21.16
CA ARG A 20 8.14 -11.33 -21.39
C ARG A 20 8.98 -10.04 -21.36
N LYS A 21 8.77 -9.23 -20.32
CA LYS A 21 9.44 -7.95 -20.08
C LYS A 21 9.91 -7.84 -18.64
N ALA A 22 10.71 -6.82 -18.36
CA ALA A 22 11.13 -6.40 -17.04
C ALA A 22 10.72 -4.93 -16.77
N PRO A 23 10.77 -4.47 -15.50
CA PRO A 23 10.55 -3.05 -15.19
C PRO A 23 11.47 -2.09 -15.96
N ALA A 24 12.69 -2.51 -16.27
CA ALA A 24 13.65 -1.75 -17.07
C ALA A 24 13.20 -1.52 -18.53
N ASP A 25 12.35 -2.40 -19.08
CA ASP A 25 11.86 -2.29 -20.47
C ASP A 25 10.72 -1.28 -20.63
N MET A 26 10.16 -0.78 -19.51
CA MET A 26 9.02 0.13 -19.54
C MET A 26 9.48 1.56 -19.85
N ALA A 27 8.99 2.14 -20.93
CA ALA A 27 9.24 3.54 -21.26
C ALA A 27 8.30 4.50 -20.53
N LEU A 28 7.14 4.01 -20.09
CA LEU A 28 6.07 4.80 -19.48
C LEU A 28 5.48 4.05 -18.27
N PHE A 29 5.08 4.79 -17.24
CA PHE A 29 4.42 4.23 -16.06
C PHE A 29 3.14 5.00 -15.73
N ASP A 30 2.16 4.29 -15.18
CA ASP A 30 1.16 4.86 -14.29
C ASP A 30 1.04 4.02 -13.00
N ILE A 31 1.71 4.50 -11.96
CA ILE A 31 1.65 3.92 -10.63
C ILE A 31 0.46 4.53 -9.88
N TYR A 32 -0.47 3.70 -9.42
CA TYR A 32 -1.66 4.15 -8.70
C TYR A 32 -1.26 4.90 -7.42
N SER A 33 -1.86 6.06 -7.17
CA SER A 33 -1.25 7.09 -6.32
C SER A 33 -2.21 7.79 -5.36
N CYS A 34 -3.19 7.10 -4.78
CA CYS A 34 -4.10 7.72 -3.79
C CYS A 34 -3.37 8.32 -2.56
N PHE A 35 -2.26 7.73 -2.15
CA PHE A 35 -1.37 8.23 -1.11
C PHE A 35 0.10 7.92 -1.47
N PRO A 36 1.07 8.70 -0.97
CA PRO A 36 2.50 8.46 -1.23
C PRO A 36 2.97 7.04 -0.86
N SER A 37 2.46 6.49 0.25
CA SER A 37 2.81 5.14 0.69
C SER A 37 2.45 4.07 -0.34
N ALA A 38 1.32 4.21 -1.03
CA ALA A 38 0.92 3.26 -2.08
C ALA A 38 1.91 3.27 -3.25
N VAL A 39 2.41 4.44 -3.65
CA VAL A 39 3.41 4.58 -4.70
C VAL A 39 4.75 3.99 -4.25
N GLN A 40 5.21 4.33 -3.05
CA GLN A 40 6.48 3.85 -2.50
C GLN A 40 6.52 2.32 -2.38
N ILE A 41 5.47 1.74 -1.81
CA ILE A 41 5.34 0.29 -1.68
C ILE A 41 5.28 -0.36 -3.06
N ALA A 42 4.49 0.19 -4.00
CA ALA A 42 4.41 -0.35 -5.34
C ALA A 42 5.76 -0.30 -6.07
N CYS A 43 6.47 0.82 -6.02
CA CYS A 43 7.80 0.97 -6.61
C CYS A 43 8.79 -0.05 -6.03
N ALA A 44 8.85 -0.20 -4.71
CA ALA A 44 9.74 -1.15 -4.05
C ALA A 44 9.44 -2.61 -4.47
N GLU A 45 8.16 -3.00 -4.50
CA GLU A 45 7.72 -4.35 -4.86
C GLU A 45 7.89 -4.66 -6.36
N ILE A 46 7.79 -3.64 -7.21
CA ILE A 46 7.96 -3.76 -8.67
C ILE A 46 9.45 -3.73 -9.06
N GLY A 47 10.33 -3.20 -8.21
CA GLY A 47 11.74 -2.97 -8.54
C GLY A 47 11.97 -1.69 -9.35
N ILE A 48 11.22 -0.64 -9.05
CA ILE A 48 11.41 0.71 -9.60
C ILE A 48 12.02 1.58 -8.51
N GLU A 49 13.20 2.14 -8.78
CA GLU A 49 13.86 3.06 -7.86
C GLU A 49 13.06 4.36 -7.71
N THR A 50 12.99 4.90 -6.49
CA THR A 50 12.32 6.19 -6.26
C THR A 50 13.04 7.36 -6.95
N SER A 51 14.32 7.18 -7.29
CA SER A 51 15.13 8.13 -8.08
C SER A 51 15.06 7.89 -9.59
N ASP A 52 14.18 7.01 -10.07
CA ASP A 52 14.02 6.79 -11.51
C ASP A 52 13.70 8.10 -12.23
N ARG A 53 14.40 8.36 -13.35
CA ARG A 53 14.20 9.57 -14.14
C ARG A 53 12.95 9.51 -15.01
N ARG A 54 12.40 8.31 -15.24
CA ARG A 54 11.16 8.11 -15.97
C ARG A 54 9.99 8.59 -15.10
N PRO A 55 9.05 9.37 -15.63
CA PRO A 55 7.86 9.76 -14.89
C PRO A 55 7.07 8.52 -14.41
N LEU A 56 6.65 8.53 -13.15
CA LEU A 56 5.86 7.45 -12.55
C LEU A 56 4.36 7.50 -12.90
N THR A 57 3.94 8.52 -13.65
CA THR A 57 2.55 8.67 -14.10
C THR A 57 2.51 9.31 -15.49
N VAL A 58 1.57 8.82 -16.31
CA VAL A 58 1.18 9.44 -17.59
C VAL A 58 -0.11 10.25 -17.45
N THR A 59 -0.82 10.11 -16.33
CA THR A 59 -2.09 10.79 -16.06
C THR A 59 -1.93 12.00 -15.14
N GLY A 60 -0.92 12.01 -14.26
CA GLY A 60 -0.66 13.10 -13.30
C GLY A 60 -0.89 12.72 -11.83
N GLY A 61 -1.34 11.49 -11.56
CA GLY A 61 -1.57 10.98 -10.21
C GLY A 61 -2.89 11.42 -9.59
N LEU A 62 -3.43 10.57 -8.71
CA LEU A 62 -4.79 10.69 -8.19
C LEU A 62 -5.09 12.02 -7.45
N PRO A 63 -4.19 12.57 -6.61
CA PRO A 63 -4.45 13.81 -5.89
C PRO A 63 -4.52 15.05 -6.79
N TYR A 64 -3.87 15.02 -7.95
CA TYR A 64 -3.69 16.19 -8.82
C TYR A 64 -4.53 16.14 -10.09
N PHE A 65 -4.68 14.95 -10.69
CA PHE A 65 -5.49 14.76 -11.88
C PHE A 65 -6.96 15.09 -11.63
N GLY A 66 -7.44 14.79 -10.42
CA GLY A 66 -8.85 14.87 -10.07
C GLY A 66 -9.67 13.79 -10.77
N GLY A 67 -10.51 13.07 -10.03
CA GLY A 67 -11.34 12.04 -10.65
C GLY A 67 -11.93 11.04 -9.67
N PRO A 68 -12.77 10.11 -10.18
CA PRO A 68 -13.40 9.10 -9.35
C PRO A 68 -12.30 8.15 -8.88
N GLY A 69 -11.98 8.15 -7.58
CA GLY A 69 -10.87 7.33 -7.06
C GLY A 69 -10.93 5.87 -7.52
N ASN A 70 -12.15 5.32 -7.63
CA ASN A 70 -12.41 3.97 -8.11
C ASN A 70 -12.21 3.77 -9.63
N ASN A 71 -12.30 4.82 -10.43
CA ASN A 71 -12.18 4.76 -11.90
C ASN A 71 -10.89 5.41 -12.44
N TYR A 72 -10.00 5.90 -11.56
CA TYR A 72 -8.73 6.53 -11.95
C TYR A 72 -7.92 5.68 -12.94
N SER A 73 -7.73 4.38 -12.67
CA SER A 73 -6.91 3.52 -13.53
C SER A 73 -7.46 3.35 -14.94
N MET A 74 -8.75 3.58 -15.18
CA MET A 74 -9.30 3.58 -16.54
C MET A 74 -8.76 4.77 -17.35
N HIS A 75 -8.64 5.94 -16.72
CA HIS A 75 -8.01 7.11 -17.35
C HIS A 75 -6.52 6.85 -17.59
N ALA A 76 -5.83 6.19 -16.66
CA ALA A 76 -4.45 5.76 -16.84
C ALA A 76 -4.25 4.87 -18.07
N ILE A 77 -5.16 3.92 -18.32
CA ILE A 77 -5.11 3.07 -19.52
C ILE A 77 -5.27 3.90 -20.80
N VAL A 78 -6.17 4.90 -20.81
CA VAL A 78 -6.36 5.78 -21.97
C VAL A 78 -5.13 6.67 -22.20
N SER A 79 -4.60 7.32 -21.17
CA SER A 79 -3.36 8.10 -21.26
C SER A 79 -2.17 7.26 -21.71
N MET A 80 -2.07 6.03 -21.21
CA MET A 80 -1.03 5.07 -21.60
C MET A 80 -1.12 4.73 -23.09
N ARG A 81 -2.32 4.48 -23.62
CA ARG A 81 -2.55 4.25 -25.05
C ARG A 81 -2.05 5.42 -25.90
N GLU A 82 -2.39 6.66 -25.54
CA GLU A 82 -1.93 7.85 -26.29
C GLU A 82 -0.40 7.95 -26.28
N GLY A 83 0.22 7.79 -25.11
CA GLY A 83 1.68 7.85 -24.96
C GLY A 83 2.41 6.77 -25.77
N LEU A 84 1.90 5.54 -25.80
CA LEU A 84 2.49 4.44 -26.55
C LEU A 84 2.30 4.58 -28.06
N ARG A 85 1.18 5.15 -28.52
CA ARG A 85 0.99 5.44 -29.96
C ARG A 85 1.94 6.50 -30.48
N ALA A 86 2.33 7.45 -29.63
CA ALA A 86 3.39 8.42 -29.94
C ALA A 86 4.80 7.82 -29.91
N LYS A 87 4.97 6.60 -29.37
CA LYS A 87 6.25 5.88 -29.26
C LYS A 87 6.11 4.40 -29.69
N PRO A 88 5.87 4.10 -30.98
CA PRO A 88 5.62 2.73 -31.43
C PRO A 88 6.74 1.77 -31.01
N GLY A 89 6.35 0.59 -30.53
CA GLY A 89 7.26 -0.46 -30.03
C GLY A 89 7.71 -0.27 -28.58
N ALA A 90 7.43 0.88 -27.96
CA ALA A 90 7.64 1.05 -26.52
C ALA A 90 6.65 0.22 -25.70
N PHE A 91 7.01 -0.03 -24.44
CA PHE A 91 6.15 -0.69 -23.47
C PHE A 91 5.83 0.25 -22.32
N GLY A 92 4.66 0.10 -21.71
CA GLY A 92 4.29 0.84 -20.52
C GLY A 92 3.49 0.01 -19.53
N LEU A 93 3.61 0.36 -18.25
CA LEU A 93 2.95 -0.33 -17.15
C LEU A 93 1.87 0.56 -16.54
N VAL A 94 0.65 0.04 -16.40
CA VAL A 94 -0.39 0.65 -15.56
C VAL A 94 -0.64 -0.26 -14.38
N THR A 95 -0.71 0.32 -13.19
CA THR A 95 -1.11 -0.37 -11.96
C THR A 95 -2.46 0.15 -11.46
N ALA A 96 -3.20 -0.71 -10.80
CA ALA A 96 -4.45 -0.38 -10.13
C ALA A 96 -4.43 -0.95 -8.72
N ASN A 97 -4.89 -0.15 -7.77
CA ASN A 97 -4.93 -0.49 -6.36
C ASN A 97 -6.35 -0.32 -5.79
N GLY A 98 -6.78 -1.27 -4.96
CA GLY A 98 -8.02 -1.18 -4.20
C GLY A 98 -7.76 -0.96 -2.70
N TRP A 99 -8.44 0.03 -2.12
CA TRP A 99 -8.46 0.30 -0.68
C TRP A 99 -7.04 0.36 -0.06
N PHE A 100 -6.83 -0.35 1.05
CA PHE A 100 -5.61 -0.40 1.86
C PHE A 100 -4.58 -1.38 1.28
N LEU A 101 -4.30 -1.32 -0.02
CA LEU A 101 -3.44 -2.30 -0.71
C LEU A 101 -3.97 -3.73 -0.63
N THR A 102 -5.29 -3.90 -0.69
CA THR A 102 -5.92 -5.23 -0.55
C THR A 102 -6.17 -5.92 -1.88
N LYS A 103 -6.15 -5.18 -2.99
CA LYS A 103 -6.36 -5.69 -4.34
C LYS A 103 -5.43 -4.98 -5.30
N HIS A 104 -4.80 -5.75 -6.18
CA HIS A 104 -3.87 -5.24 -7.16
C HIS A 104 -4.17 -5.81 -8.54
N ALA A 105 -4.07 -4.96 -9.55
CA ALA A 105 -4.07 -5.35 -10.94
C ALA A 105 -2.98 -4.58 -11.68
N MET A 106 -2.35 -5.24 -12.65
CA MET A 106 -1.32 -4.64 -13.48
C MET A 106 -1.55 -5.01 -14.93
N GLY A 107 -1.27 -4.06 -15.83
CA GLY A 107 -1.31 -4.25 -17.26
C GLY A 107 -0.05 -3.70 -17.90
N VAL A 108 0.58 -4.52 -18.75
CA VAL A 108 1.67 -4.09 -19.63
C VAL A 108 1.08 -3.88 -21.02
N TYR A 109 1.31 -2.70 -21.58
CA TYR A 109 0.73 -2.25 -22.85
C TYR A 109 1.84 -1.92 -23.85
N SER A 110 1.60 -2.20 -25.13
CA SER A 110 2.46 -1.80 -26.24
C SER A 110 1.66 -1.74 -27.54
N THR A 111 2.19 -1.07 -28.55
CA THR A 111 1.73 -1.21 -29.94
C THR A 111 2.30 -2.46 -30.61
N GLU A 112 3.28 -3.13 -30.00
CA GLU A 112 3.84 -4.37 -30.53
C GLU A 112 2.79 -5.49 -30.42
N PRO A 113 2.48 -6.18 -31.53
CA PRO A 113 1.52 -7.28 -31.51
C PRO A 113 2.07 -8.46 -30.72
N VAL A 114 1.20 -9.11 -29.93
CA VAL A 114 1.54 -10.34 -29.22
C VAL A 114 1.88 -11.43 -30.22
N GLN A 115 3.06 -12.03 -30.08
CA GLN A 115 3.44 -13.22 -30.84
C GLN A 115 2.83 -14.47 -30.19
N GLY A 116 2.04 -15.22 -30.97
CA GLY A 116 1.34 -16.43 -30.53
C GLY A 116 -0.03 -16.15 -29.92
N ALA A 117 -0.60 -17.15 -29.24
CA ALA A 117 -1.89 -17.00 -28.57
C ALA A 117 -1.74 -16.22 -27.26
N TRP A 118 -2.62 -15.24 -27.02
CA TRP A 118 -2.71 -14.57 -25.73
C TRP A 118 -3.53 -15.40 -24.75
N ALA A 119 -3.00 -15.61 -23.55
CA ALA A 119 -3.73 -16.22 -22.45
C ALA A 119 -3.33 -15.52 -21.14
N ARG A 120 -4.34 -15.21 -20.33
CA ARG A 120 -4.12 -14.69 -18.97
C ARG A 120 -3.91 -15.86 -18.01
N GLU A 121 -2.84 -15.82 -17.22
CA GLU A 121 -2.66 -16.76 -16.11
C GLU A 121 -3.78 -16.59 -15.08
N ASN A 122 -4.40 -17.69 -14.67
CA ASN A 122 -5.49 -17.66 -13.70
C ASN A 122 -4.96 -17.23 -12.31
N PRO A 123 -5.40 -16.09 -11.75
CA PRO A 123 -4.89 -15.60 -10.48
C PRO A 123 -5.08 -16.56 -9.30
N LYS A 124 -6.10 -17.43 -9.36
CA LYS A 124 -6.31 -18.46 -8.34
C LYS A 124 -5.13 -19.43 -8.20
N GLY A 125 -4.31 -19.57 -9.24
CA GLY A 125 -3.12 -20.42 -9.23
C GLY A 125 -2.02 -19.86 -8.32
N TYR A 126 -1.73 -18.56 -8.43
CA TYR A 126 -0.66 -17.92 -7.67
C TYR A 126 -1.13 -17.22 -6.38
N GLN A 127 -2.42 -16.89 -6.23
CA GLN A 127 -2.99 -16.34 -4.99
C GLN A 127 -2.70 -17.21 -3.76
N LYS A 128 -2.69 -18.53 -3.93
CA LYS A 128 -2.38 -19.49 -2.85
C LYS A 128 -1.00 -19.27 -2.24
N GLN A 129 -0.04 -18.71 -2.98
CA GLN A 129 1.28 -18.40 -2.47
C GLN A 129 1.22 -17.26 -1.44
N ILE A 130 0.39 -16.24 -1.70
CA ILE A 130 0.13 -15.14 -0.78
C ILE A 130 -0.65 -15.63 0.44
N ASP A 131 -1.68 -16.46 0.22
CA ASP A 131 -2.52 -16.99 1.30
C ASP A 131 -1.73 -17.89 2.27
N ALA A 132 -0.64 -18.51 1.79
CA ALA A 132 0.25 -19.34 2.60
C ALA A 132 1.30 -18.56 3.38
N LEU A 133 1.45 -17.24 3.15
CA LEU A 133 2.40 -16.41 3.89
C LEU A 133 2.00 -16.34 5.37
N SER A 134 3.00 -16.36 6.25
CA SER A 134 2.78 -16.16 7.68
C SER A 134 2.18 -14.78 7.93
N SER A 135 1.04 -14.74 8.61
CA SER A 135 0.46 -13.52 9.16
C SER A 135 0.58 -13.56 10.69
N PRO A 136 0.73 -12.40 11.34
CA PRO A 136 0.85 -12.38 12.80
C PRO A 136 -0.48 -12.73 13.46
N GLU A 137 -0.38 -13.44 14.57
CA GLU A 137 -1.53 -13.68 15.44
C GLU A 137 -2.09 -12.35 15.95
N ILE A 138 -3.43 -12.25 16.00
CA ILE A 138 -4.15 -11.08 16.48
C ILE A 138 -4.75 -11.39 17.84
N VAL A 139 -4.42 -10.59 18.85
CA VAL A 139 -5.05 -10.64 20.18
C VAL A 139 -6.09 -9.52 20.28
N ARG A 140 -7.33 -9.90 20.65
CA ARG A 140 -8.47 -8.97 20.73
C ARG A 140 -8.44 -8.14 22.01
N GLU A 141 -8.08 -8.77 23.11
CA GLU A 141 -8.06 -8.19 24.46
C GLU A 141 -6.64 -8.29 25.04
N PRO A 142 -5.67 -7.54 24.49
CA PRO A 142 -4.33 -7.47 25.03
C PRO A 142 -4.33 -6.82 26.43
N SER A 143 -3.40 -7.25 27.27
CA SER A 143 -3.19 -6.65 28.60
C SER A 143 -1.71 -6.72 28.98
N GLY A 144 -1.18 -5.62 29.51
CA GLY A 144 0.18 -5.54 30.01
C GLY A 144 1.14 -4.75 29.09
N PRO A 145 2.46 -4.99 29.23
CA PRO A 145 3.47 -4.31 28.42
C PRO A 145 3.31 -4.58 26.92
N ALA A 146 3.54 -3.55 26.13
CA ALA A 146 3.44 -3.60 24.68
C ALA A 146 4.40 -2.62 24.00
N THR A 147 4.54 -2.76 22.68
CA THR A 147 5.37 -1.90 21.84
C THR A 147 4.60 -1.44 20.61
N THR A 148 4.71 -0.16 20.25
CA THR A 148 4.10 0.39 19.03
C THR A 148 4.76 -0.20 17.78
N GLU A 149 3.98 -0.84 16.91
CA GLU A 149 4.44 -1.30 15.59
C GLU A 149 4.18 -0.26 14.50
N THR A 150 3.05 0.44 14.55
CA THR A 150 2.75 1.63 13.74
C THR A 150 1.63 2.43 14.40
N TYR A 151 1.47 3.70 14.05
CA TYR A 151 0.43 4.55 14.61
C TYR A 151 -0.03 5.63 13.61
N THR A 152 -1.12 6.30 13.93
CA THR A 152 -1.57 7.52 13.25
C THR A 152 -2.30 8.41 14.24
N VAL A 153 -2.25 9.73 14.02
CA VAL A 153 -3.05 10.72 14.76
C VAL A 153 -4.10 11.27 13.81
N ILE A 154 -5.36 11.20 14.22
CA ILE A 154 -6.49 11.74 13.48
C ILE A 154 -6.71 13.18 13.92
N HIS A 155 -6.64 14.11 12.96
CA HIS A 155 -7.01 15.50 13.18
C HIS A 155 -8.52 15.68 13.02
N GLY A 156 -9.15 16.34 13.99
CA GLY A 156 -10.49 16.92 13.84
C GLY A 156 -10.44 18.28 13.16
N ARG A 157 -11.59 18.97 13.10
CA ARG A 157 -11.66 20.32 12.52
C ARG A 157 -10.86 21.34 13.33
N ASP A 158 -10.93 21.26 14.66
CA ASP A 158 -10.40 22.29 15.57
C ASP A 158 -9.35 21.77 16.57
N ARG A 159 -9.19 20.44 16.68
CA ARG A 159 -8.22 19.82 17.60
C ARG A 159 -7.77 18.44 17.13
N LEU A 160 -6.69 17.93 17.72
CA LEU A 160 -6.32 16.52 17.62
C LEU A 160 -7.46 15.68 18.21
N ARG A 161 -7.92 14.68 17.45
CA ARG A 161 -9.14 13.95 17.78
C ARG A 161 -8.84 12.61 18.44
N MET A 162 -7.88 11.85 17.92
CA MET A 162 -7.68 10.46 18.32
C MET A 162 -6.35 9.90 17.83
N GLY A 163 -5.62 9.20 18.69
CA GLY A 163 -4.51 8.34 18.30
C GLY A 163 -4.99 6.92 18.07
N ILE A 164 -4.50 6.27 17.01
CA ILE A 164 -4.67 4.84 16.75
C ILE A 164 -3.30 4.20 16.73
N VAL A 165 -3.12 3.15 17.51
CA VAL A 165 -1.91 2.35 17.59
C VAL A 165 -2.21 0.93 17.15
N ILE A 166 -1.33 0.41 16.30
CA ILE A 166 -1.16 -1.03 16.12
C ILE A 166 0.10 -1.41 16.88
N GLY A 167 -0.05 -2.30 17.86
CA GLY A 167 1.03 -2.67 18.75
C GLY A 167 1.28 -4.17 18.80
N ARG A 168 2.37 -4.54 19.47
CA ARG A 168 2.76 -5.91 19.80
C ARG A 168 2.74 -6.09 21.31
N ASP A 169 2.07 -7.13 21.79
CA ASP A 169 2.12 -7.50 23.21
C ASP A 169 3.45 -8.21 23.55
N ALA A 170 3.64 -8.55 24.82
CA ALA A 170 4.83 -9.27 25.29
C ALA A 170 5.06 -10.65 24.61
N ASN A 171 4.03 -11.24 23.99
CA ASN A 171 4.13 -12.49 23.23
C ASN A 171 4.33 -12.25 21.72
N GLY A 172 4.47 -10.99 21.29
CA GLY A 172 4.61 -10.62 19.88
C GLY A 172 3.31 -10.69 19.07
N ARG A 173 2.15 -10.85 19.72
CA ARG A 173 0.84 -10.84 19.03
C ARG A 173 0.40 -9.42 18.76
N ARG A 174 -0.27 -9.20 17.64
CA ARG A 174 -0.69 -7.86 17.20
C ARG A 174 -2.04 -7.49 17.81
N PHE A 175 -2.19 -6.22 18.18
CA PHE A 175 -3.46 -5.64 18.58
C PHE A 175 -3.69 -4.27 17.94
N VAL A 176 -4.93 -3.79 18.02
CA VAL A 176 -5.30 -2.40 17.75
C VAL A 176 -5.77 -1.75 19.04
N ALA A 177 -5.35 -0.51 19.29
CA ALA A 177 -5.74 0.27 20.45
C ALA A 177 -5.86 1.76 20.10
N ASN A 178 -6.66 2.46 20.88
CA ASN A 178 -6.66 3.90 20.93
C ASN A 178 -5.65 4.39 21.96
N THR A 179 -5.17 5.60 21.81
CA THR A 179 -4.45 6.29 22.89
C THR A 179 -5.42 7.02 23.82
N PRO A 180 -4.96 7.48 24.99
CA PRO A 180 -5.66 8.54 25.73
C PRO A 180 -6.11 9.70 24.82
N ASP A 181 -7.32 10.20 25.06
CA ASP A 181 -7.86 11.41 24.40
C ASP A 181 -7.43 12.65 25.20
N ASP A 182 -6.13 12.89 25.21
CA ASP A 182 -5.53 14.09 25.76
C ASP A 182 -4.52 14.69 24.77
N ASP A 183 -4.48 16.02 24.71
CA ASP A 183 -3.66 16.72 23.72
C ASP A 183 -2.16 16.44 23.91
N ALA A 184 -1.70 16.17 25.15
CA ALA A 184 -0.29 15.92 25.41
C ALA A 184 0.18 14.62 24.74
N THR A 185 -0.59 13.53 24.87
CA THR A 185 -0.31 12.25 24.21
C THR A 185 -0.33 12.39 22.69
N LEU A 186 -1.30 13.13 22.14
CA LEU A 186 -1.45 13.26 20.68
C LEU A 186 -0.34 14.13 20.07
N LEU A 187 -0.01 15.26 20.70
CA LEU A 187 1.10 16.13 20.28
C LEU A 187 2.44 15.40 20.39
N ASP A 188 2.60 14.53 21.37
CA ASP A 188 3.81 13.74 21.54
C ASP A 188 4.04 12.76 20.38
N LEU A 189 2.98 12.11 19.91
CA LEU A 189 3.02 11.21 18.77
C LEU A 189 3.31 11.94 17.44
N GLU A 190 2.89 13.21 17.30
CA GLU A 190 3.21 14.03 16.13
C GLU A 190 4.64 14.58 16.14
N SER A 191 5.14 14.94 17.32
CA SER A 191 6.41 15.65 17.45
C SER A 191 7.63 14.73 17.58
N ARG A 192 7.41 13.46 17.95
CA ARG A 192 8.49 12.49 18.17
C ARG A 192 8.09 11.13 17.55
N GLU A 193 9.08 10.35 17.08
CA GLU A 193 8.86 9.02 16.48
C GLU A 193 8.26 8.01 17.48
N GLY A 194 7.04 7.53 17.23
CA GLY A 194 6.30 6.61 18.10
C GLY A 194 6.55 5.12 17.86
N VAL A 195 7.04 4.71 16.69
CA VAL A 195 7.36 3.31 16.36
C VAL A 195 8.46 2.80 17.27
N GLY A 196 8.28 1.58 17.79
CA GLY A 196 9.22 0.94 18.70
C GLY A 196 9.14 1.43 20.15
N ARG A 197 8.30 2.44 20.46
CA ARG A 197 8.15 2.88 21.85
C ARG A 197 7.43 1.86 22.72
N PRO A 198 7.88 1.65 23.96
CA PRO A 198 7.18 0.83 24.92
C PRO A 198 5.93 1.56 25.44
N GLY A 199 4.99 0.80 25.98
CA GLY A 199 3.81 1.32 26.66
C GLY A 199 3.02 0.21 27.34
N MET A 200 1.87 0.58 27.88
CA MET A 200 0.94 -0.35 28.52
C MET A 200 -0.36 -0.41 27.73
N VAL A 201 -0.83 -1.62 27.45
CA VAL A 201 -2.14 -1.83 26.82
C VAL A 201 -3.09 -2.49 27.80
N SER A 202 -4.35 -2.08 27.77
CA SER A 202 -5.44 -2.72 28.50
C SER A 202 -6.75 -2.63 27.72
N SER A 203 -7.70 -3.48 28.07
CA SER A 203 -9.08 -3.30 27.64
C SER A 203 -9.70 -2.07 28.31
N ALA A 204 -10.54 -1.33 27.60
CA ALA A 204 -11.24 -0.12 28.06
C ALA A 204 -12.70 -0.13 27.58
N ASP A 205 -13.50 0.81 28.10
CA ASP A 205 -14.93 0.98 27.76
C ASP A 205 -15.74 -0.33 27.83
N GLY A 206 -15.48 -1.14 28.87
CA GLY A 206 -16.16 -2.43 29.06
C GLY A 206 -15.87 -3.48 27.98
N GLY A 207 -14.70 -3.42 27.34
CA GLY A 207 -14.32 -4.35 26.28
C GLY A 207 -14.53 -3.81 24.86
N MET A 208 -15.09 -2.61 24.71
CA MET A 208 -15.41 -2.04 23.40
C MET A 208 -14.18 -1.57 22.62
N LYS A 209 -13.09 -1.22 23.31
CA LYS A 209 -11.82 -0.82 22.70
C LYS A 209 -10.65 -1.19 23.59
N ASN A 210 -9.45 -1.21 23.00
CA ASN A 210 -8.21 -1.25 23.78
C ASN A 210 -7.66 0.16 23.96
N LEU A 211 -7.02 0.42 25.09
CA LEU A 211 -6.30 1.64 25.40
C LEU A 211 -4.81 1.33 25.48
N PHE A 212 -3.99 2.05 24.73
CA PHE A 212 -2.54 2.01 24.79
C PHE A 212 -2.02 3.34 25.34
N ILE A 213 -1.33 3.28 26.47
CA ILE A 213 -0.67 4.43 27.09
C ILE A 213 0.82 4.33 26.75
N PRO A 214 1.35 5.21 25.88
CA PRO A 214 2.78 5.26 25.59
C PRO A 214 3.58 5.53 26.88
N GLY A 215 4.75 4.90 26.99
CA GLY A 215 5.70 5.13 28.09
C GLY A 215 6.56 6.37 27.90
#